data_AF-A9KS75-F1
#
_entry.id   AF-A9KS75-F1
#
_cell.length_a   1.000
_cell.length_b   1.000
_cell.length_c   1.000
_cell.angle_alpha   90.00
_cell.angle_beta   90.00
_cell.angle_gamma   90.00
#
_symmetry.space_group_name_H-M   'P 1'
#
loop_
_entity.id
_entity.type
_entity.pdbx_description
1 polymer ?
#
loop_
_entity_poly.entity_id
_entity_poly.type
_entity_poly.pdbx_seq_one_letter_code
_entity_poly.pdbx_strand_id
1 'polypeptide(L)'
;MSVFSMTKTLFKNLFHGPYTVLYPIKAKDKFDRTRGKIEISIDDCIFCSMCQRRCPTGALTVDKAKSSWSIERFSCIQCGYCTEVCPKKCLHMDNQYTTPSENKIRDEFVKCTNTQSLSE
;
A
#
# COMPACT_ATOMS: atom_id res chain seq x y z
N MET A 1 -51.45 1.05 13.69
CA MET A 1 -50.72 1.19 12.41
C MET A 1 -49.61 2.22 12.58
N SER A 2 -48.35 1.77 12.65
CA SER A 2 -47.16 2.61 12.86
C SER A 2 -46.74 3.29 11.56
N VAL A 3 -47.48 4.30 11.12
CA VAL A 3 -47.20 5.02 9.86
C VAL A 3 -46.25 6.22 10.06
N PHE A 4 -46.13 6.75 11.28
CA PHE A 4 -45.43 8.03 11.56
C PHE A 4 -44.16 7.93 12.42
N SER A 5 -43.66 6.73 12.78
CA SER A 5 -42.48 6.64 13.66
C SER A 5 -41.18 7.16 13.01
N MET A 6 -41.12 7.19 11.68
CA MET A 6 -39.95 7.59 10.90
C MET A 6 -39.92 9.08 10.53
N THR A 7 -41.02 9.83 10.73
CA THR A 7 -41.12 11.23 10.31
C THR A 7 -40.11 12.12 11.04
N LYS A 8 -39.87 11.87 12.34
CA LYS A 8 -38.86 12.59 13.14
C LYS A 8 -37.45 12.40 12.59
N THR A 9 -37.11 11.19 12.16
CA THR A 9 -35.81 10.87 11.57
C THR A 9 -35.67 11.52 10.20
N LEU A 10 -36.75 11.55 9.41
CA LEU A 10 -36.79 12.19 8.10
C LEU A 10 -36.46 13.70 8.21
N PHE A 11 -37.11 14.40 9.13
CA PHE A 11 -36.82 15.81 9.39
C PHE A 11 -35.38 16.02 9.87
N LYS A 12 -34.87 15.18 10.78
CA LYS A 12 -33.49 15.29 11.27
C LYS A 12 -32.47 15.13 10.14
N ASN A 13 -32.66 14.16 9.25
CA ASN A 13 -31.77 13.89 8.13
C ASN A 13 -31.81 15.02 7.08
N LEU A 14 -32.97 15.66 6.86
CA LEU A 14 -33.06 16.79 5.93
C LEU A 14 -32.21 17.99 6.38
N PHE A 15 -32.14 18.26 7.70
CA PHE A 15 -31.37 19.38 8.25
C PHE A 15 -29.88 19.10 8.48
N HIS A 16 -29.43 17.85 8.56
CA HIS A 16 -28.02 17.51 8.85
C HIS A 16 -27.11 17.43 7.61
N GLY A 17 -27.62 17.75 6.42
CA GLY A 17 -26.87 17.67 5.16
C GLY A 17 -26.43 16.25 4.82
N PRO A 18 -25.83 16.05 3.63
CA PRO A 18 -25.30 14.75 3.26
C PRO A 18 -24.03 14.44 4.08
N TYR A 19 -23.96 13.23 4.63
CA TYR A 19 -22.75 12.72 5.31
C TYR A 19 -21.60 12.42 4.32
N THR A 20 -21.85 12.47 3.02
CA THR A 20 -20.88 12.12 1.99
C THR A 20 -19.81 13.19 1.82
N VAL A 21 -18.57 12.76 1.58
CA VAL A 21 -17.47 13.64 1.16
C VAL A 21 -17.49 13.72 -0.37
N LEU A 22 -17.36 14.93 -0.91
CA LEU A 22 -17.33 15.19 -2.36
C LEU A 22 -16.01 14.72 -2.99
N TYR A 23 -15.86 13.42 -3.21
CA TYR A 23 -14.77 12.87 -4.01
C TYR A 23 -15.04 13.12 -5.50
N PRO A 24 -14.05 13.52 -6.33
CA PRO A 24 -12.62 13.64 -6.07
C PRO A 24 -12.14 15.04 -5.62
N ILE A 25 -13.04 16.02 -5.48
CA ILE A 25 -12.70 17.42 -5.20
C ILE A 25 -12.12 17.58 -3.78
N LYS A 26 -12.73 16.92 -2.79
CA LYS A 26 -12.25 16.88 -1.40
C LYS A 26 -11.78 15.46 -1.09
N ALA A 27 -10.49 15.30 -0.83
CA ALA A 27 -9.92 14.04 -0.38
C ALA A 27 -10.47 13.68 1.01
N LYS A 28 -10.65 12.38 1.26
CA LYS A 28 -11.01 11.87 2.59
C LYS A 28 -9.79 11.97 3.51
N ASP A 29 -10.04 12.33 4.77
CA ASP A 29 -9.00 12.36 5.80
C ASP A 29 -8.41 10.96 6.00
N LYS A 30 -7.09 10.89 6.11
CA LYS A 30 -6.32 9.66 6.25
C LYS A 30 -5.93 9.49 7.72
N PHE A 31 -6.10 8.29 8.26
CA PHE A 31 -5.68 7.97 9.63
C PHE A 31 -4.20 7.61 9.68
N ASP A 32 -3.54 7.85 10.81
CA ASP A 32 -2.08 7.66 10.96
C ASP A 32 -1.60 6.23 10.75
N ARG A 33 -2.44 5.23 11.06
CA ARG A 33 -2.10 3.79 10.95
C ARG A 33 -2.77 3.09 9.77
N THR A 34 -3.18 3.86 8.75
CA THR A 34 -3.73 3.30 7.52
C THR A 34 -2.67 2.46 6.80
N ARG A 35 -3.09 1.29 6.32
CA ARG A 35 -2.25 0.42 5.48
C ARG A 35 -2.42 0.81 4.02
N GLY A 36 -1.39 1.35 3.41
CA GLY A 36 -1.37 1.70 1.99
C GLY A 36 -0.28 0.95 1.21
N LYS A 37 0.30 1.63 0.22
CA LYS A 37 1.35 1.07 -0.63
C LYS A 37 2.63 0.83 0.18
N ILE A 38 3.38 -0.18 -0.24
CA ILE A 38 4.70 -0.49 0.34
C ILE A 38 5.75 0.25 -0.47
N GLU A 39 6.64 0.95 0.22
CA GLU A 39 7.84 1.57 -0.34
C GLU A 39 9.09 0.98 0.31
N ILE A 40 10.20 0.98 -0.43
CA ILE A 40 11.48 0.43 0.01
C ILE A 40 12.59 1.47 -0.13
N SER A 41 13.36 1.65 0.94
CA SER A 41 14.65 2.33 0.90
C SER A 41 15.71 1.30 0.48
N ILE A 42 16.02 1.26 -0.82
CA ILE A 42 16.88 0.22 -1.40
C ILE A 42 18.32 0.26 -0.85
N ASP A 43 18.80 1.44 -0.48
CA ASP A 43 20.17 1.64 0.04
C ASP A 43 20.40 0.94 1.39
N ASP A 44 19.37 0.85 2.23
CA ASP A 44 19.46 0.17 3.54
C ASP A 44 19.20 -1.34 3.44
N CYS A 45 18.71 -1.81 2.30
CA CYS A 45 18.40 -3.21 2.09
C CYS A 45 19.69 -4.05 2.02
N ILE A 46 19.69 -5.17 2.77
CA ILE A 46 20.78 -6.16 2.78
C ILE A 46 20.41 -7.47 2.05
N PHE A 47 19.28 -7.48 1.34
CA PHE A 47 18.78 -8.62 0.56
C PHE A 47 18.72 -9.94 1.35
N CYS A 48 18.26 -9.87 2.60
CA CYS A 48 18.16 -11.03 3.50
C CYS A 48 16.97 -11.98 3.20
N SER A 49 16.12 -11.64 2.22
CA SER A 49 14.92 -12.40 1.78
C SER A 49 13.89 -12.80 2.87
N MET A 50 13.97 -12.23 4.08
CA MET A 50 13.00 -12.47 5.15
C MET A 50 11.59 -11.96 4.78
N CYS A 51 11.50 -10.81 4.12
CA CYS A 51 10.23 -10.25 3.65
C CYS A 51 9.55 -11.15 2.61
N GLN A 52 10.31 -11.76 1.69
CA GLN A 52 9.80 -12.73 0.73
C GLN A 52 9.25 -13.99 1.42
N ARG A 53 10.01 -14.57 2.36
CA ARG A 53 9.58 -15.78 3.09
C ARG A 53 8.32 -15.57 3.94
N ARG A 54 8.14 -14.37 4.48
CA ARG A 54 6.99 -14.05 5.34
C ARG A 54 5.77 -13.56 4.55
N CYS A 55 5.92 -13.25 3.26
CA CYS A 55 4.81 -12.78 2.44
C CYS A 55 3.76 -13.90 2.26
N PRO A 56 2.50 -13.71 2.72
CA PRO A 56 1.49 -14.77 2.62
C PRO A 56 1.08 -15.08 1.18
N THR A 57 1.24 -14.13 0.26
CA THR A 57 0.87 -14.27 -1.16
C THR A 57 2.06 -14.53 -2.08
N GLY A 58 3.29 -14.48 -1.56
CA GLY A 58 4.50 -14.60 -2.38
C GLY A 58 4.75 -13.42 -3.34
N ALA A 59 4.15 -12.26 -3.11
CA ALA A 59 4.24 -11.09 -4.00
C ALA A 59 5.63 -10.43 -4.09
N LEU A 60 6.58 -10.84 -3.26
CA LEU A 60 7.92 -10.24 -3.16
C LEU A 60 8.97 -11.21 -3.68
N THR A 61 9.87 -10.72 -4.52
CA THR A 61 11.04 -11.49 -4.99
C THR A 61 12.32 -10.72 -4.69
N VAL A 62 13.27 -11.38 -4.03
CA VAL A 62 14.55 -10.79 -3.60
C VAL A 62 15.70 -11.60 -4.18
N ASP A 63 16.49 -10.97 -5.06
CA ASP A 63 17.67 -11.57 -5.66
C ASP A 63 18.94 -10.99 -5.05
N LYS A 64 19.62 -11.78 -4.21
CA LYS A 64 20.85 -11.35 -3.53
C LYS A 64 22.04 -11.17 -4.48
N ALA A 65 22.10 -11.96 -5.56
CA ALA A 65 23.17 -11.86 -6.56
C ALA A 65 23.07 -10.57 -7.39
N LYS A 66 21.85 -10.18 -7.77
CA LYS A 66 21.57 -8.95 -8.54
C LYS A 66 21.38 -7.72 -7.65
N SER A 67 21.40 -7.90 -6.32
CA SER A 67 20.98 -6.87 -5.37
C SER A 67 19.67 -6.20 -5.79
N SER A 68 18.70 -7.04 -6.22
CA SER A 68 17.39 -6.56 -6.65
C SER A 68 16.29 -7.02 -5.70
N TRP A 69 15.31 -6.14 -5.54
CA TRP A 69 14.10 -6.38 -4.79
C TRP A 69 12.93 -5.99 -5.68
N SER A 70 11.95 -6.87 -5.82
CA SER A 70 10.79 -6.62 -6.66
C SER A 70 9.49 -6.97 -5.97
N ILE A 71 8.44 -6.22 -6.32
CA ILE A 71 7.10 -6.37 -5.79
C ILE A 71 6.07 -6.44 -6.92
N GLU A 72 5.24 -7.47 -6.90
CA GLU A 72 4.04 -7.56 -7.72
C GLU A 72 2.88 -6.88 -7.00
N ARG A 73 2.48 -5.69 -7.46
CA ARG A 73 1.47 -4.88 -6.75
C ARG A 73 0.09 -5.52 -6.72
N PHE A 74 -0.27 -6.31 -7.74
CA PHE A 74 -1.55 -7.03 -7.82
C PHE A 74 -1.64 -8.19 -6.83
N SER A 75 -0.51 -8.84 -6.53
CA SER A 75 -0.44 -9.97 -5.61
C SER A 75 -0.33 -9.50 -4.14
N CYS A 76 -0.06 -8.21 -3.91
CA CYS A 76 0.13 -7.65 -2.57
C CYS A 76 -1.20 -7.31 -1.90
N ILE A 77 -1.48 -7.95 -0.75
CA ILE A 77 -2.68 -7.68 0.07
C ILE A 77 -2.48 -6.60 1.15
N GLN A 78 -1.36 -5.86 1.11
CA GLN A 78 -1.07 -4.75 2.04
C GLN A 78 -1.18 -5.11 3.53
N CYS A 79 -0.78 -6.33 3.90
CA CYS A 79 -0.87 -6.82 5.29
C CYS A 79 0.12 -6.16 6.26
N GLY A 80 1.28 -5.69 5.76
CA GLY A 80 2.33 -5.07 6.57
C GLY A 80 3.36 -6.03 7.17
N TYR A 81 3.24 -7.36 7.01
CA TYR A 81 4.21 -8.29 7.61
C TYR A 81 5.66 -8.07 7.13
N CYS A 82 5.84 -7.61 5.90
CA CYS A 82 7.16 -7.35 5.35
C CYS A 82 7.89 -6.18 6.06
N THR A 83 7.16 -5.18 6.56
CA THR A 83 7.74 -4.05 7.30
C THR A 83 8.11 -4.47 8.72
N GLU A 84 7.28 -5.31 9.35
CA GLU A 84 7.52 -5.82 10.70
C GLU A 84 8.69 -6.81 10.78
N VAL A 85 8.83 -7.69 9.78
CA VAL A 85 9.88 -8.72 9.76
C VAL A 85 11.24 -8.18 9.32
N CYS A 86 11.30 -6.98 8.73
CA CYS A 86 12.54 -6.44 8.18
C CYS A 86 13.51 -6.03 9.30
N PRO A 87 14.68 -6.68 9.44
CA PRO A 87 15.62 -6.37 10.52
C PRO A 87 16.23 -4.97 10.38
N LYS A 88 16.39 -4.50 9.14
CA LYS A 88 16.89 -3.16 8.81
C LYS A 88 15.81 -2.09 8.81
N LYS A 89 14.52 -2.46 8.91
CA LYS A 89 13.38 -1.56 8.80
C LYS A 89 13.41 -0.65 7.55
N CYS A 90 13.95 -1.14 6.44
CA CYS A 90 14.02 -0.39 5.17
C CYS A 90 12.70 -0.39 4.38
N LEU A 91 11.69 -1.13 4.84
CA LEU A 91 10.37 -1.21 4.23
C LEU A 91 9.40 -0.38 5.02
N HIS A 92 8.66 0.48 4.33
CA HIS A 92 7.68 1.38 4.92
C HIS A 92 6.32 1.18 4.26
N MET A 93 5.27 1.41 5.05
CA MET A 93 3.91 1.37 4.56
C MET A 93 3.38 2.79 4.54
N ASP A 94 3.15 3.29 3.34
CA ASP A 94 2.67 4.64 3.14
C ASP A 94 1.19 4.75 3.49
N ASN A 95 0.79 5.96 3.88
CA ASN A 95 -0.60 6.31 4.11
C ASN A 95 -1.33 6.64 2.78
N GLN A 96 -0.88 6.09 1.67
CA GLN A 96 -1.47 6.30 0.35
C GLN A 96 -1.86 4.96 -0.23
N TYR A 97 -3.09 4.84 -0.74
CA TYR A 97 -3.50 3.66 -1.48
C TYR A 97 -2.73 3.56 -2.79
N THR A 98 -2.52 2.33 -3.26
CA THR A 98 -1.97 2.09 -4.59
C THR A 98 -2.93 2.67 -5.63
N THR A 99 -2.40 3.39 -6.61
CA THR A 99 -3.21 3.88 -7.74
C THR A 99 -3.76 2.70 -8.53
N PRO A 100 -5.00 2.80 -9.06
CA PRO A 100 -5.52 1.78 -9.95
C PRO A 100 -4.59 1.67 -11.17
N SER A 101 -4.29 0.44 -11.57
CA SER A 101 -3.47 0.13 -12.74
C SER A 101 -4.19 -0.94 -13.56
N GLU A 102 -4.08 -0.86 -14.88
CA GLU A 102 -4.75 -1.80 -15.79
C GLU A 102 -3.97 -3.11 -15.97
N ASN A 103 -2.63 -3.02 -15.94
CA ASN A 103 -1.73 -4.14 -16.20
C ASN A 103 -1.06 -4.63 -14.92
N LYS A 104 -0.67 -5.91 -14.89
CA LYS A 104 0.13 -6.48 -13.79
C LYS A 104 1.55 -5.91 -13.82
N ILE A 105 1.77 -4.86 -13.04
CA ILE A 105 3.08 -4.21 -12.92
C ILE A 105 3.89 -4.93 -11.83
N ARG A 106 5.13 -5.28 -12.19
CA ARG A 106 6.18 -5.71 -11.27
C ARG A 106 7.18 -4.58 -11.15
N ASP A 107 7.25 -3.97 -9.98
CA ASP A 107 8.23 -2.93 -9.72
C ASP A 107 9.53 -3.60 -9.29
N GLU A 108 10.63 -3.26 -9.95
CA GLU A 108 11.96 -3.77 -9.62
C GLU A 108 12.85 -2.61 -9.15
N PHE A 109 13.46 -2.81 -7.98
CA PHE A 109 14.38 -1.87 -7.35
C PHE A 109 15.74 -2.55 -7.24
N VAL A 110 16.74 -2.00 -7.93
CA VAL A 110 18.11 -2.52 -7.92
C VAL A 110 18.98 -1.57 -7.12
N LYS A 111 19.75 -2.10 -6.16
CA LYS A 111 20.76 -1.29 -5.48
C LYS A 111 21.95 -1.12 -6.42
N CYS A 112 22.20 0.09 -6.89
CA CYS A 112 23.38 0.42 -7.68
C CYS A 112 24.63 0.38 -6.79
N THR A 113 25.19 -0.82 -6.56
CA THR A 113 26.52 -0.98 -5.97
C THR A 113 27.57 -0.70 -7.05
N ASN A 114 27.80 0.59 -7.32
CA ASN A 114 28.83 1.19 -8.18
C ASN A 114 29.26 0.43 -9.47
N THR A 115 28.89 1.04 -10.60
CA THR A 115 29.37 0.88 -11.99
C THR A 115 29.01 -0.38 -12.80
N GLN A 116 28.31 -0.10 -13.92
CA GLN A 116 28.12 -0.88 -15.15
C GLN A 116 26.98 -1.91 -15.20
N SER A 117 25.81 -1.45 -15.65
CA SER A 117 24.94 -2.13 -16.63
C SER A 117 23.79 -1.16 -16.97
N LEU A 118 24.01 -0.21 -17.88
CA LEU A 118 23.52 -0.31 -19.27
C LEU A 118 22.02 -0.62 -19.31
N SER A 119 21.22 0.44 -19.30
CA SER A 119 19.98 0.47 -20.08
C SER A 119 20.39 0.50 -21.56
N GLU A 120 20.31 -0.64 -22.23
CA GLU A 120 19.99 -0.68 -23.67
C GLU A 120 18.48 -0.57 -23.85
#